data_AF-A0A6M1ZT24-F1
#
_entry.id   AF-A0A6M1ZT24-F1
#
_cell.length_a   1.000
_cell.length_b   1.000
_cell.length_c   1.000
_cell.angle_alpha   90.00
_cell.angle_beta   90.00
_cell.angle_gamma   90.00
#
_symmetry.space_group_name_H-M   'P 1'
#
loop_
_entity.id
_entity.type
_entity.pdbx_description
1 polymer ?
#
loop_
_entity_poly.entity_id
_entity_poly.type
_entity_poly.pdbx_seq_one_letter_code
_entity_poly.pdbx_strand_id
1 'polypeptide(L)'
;MNSLPSSFGSDPNMDPRKYFRNLLISFKKEINNSNNLDTLQDQMQSILNAAKDLNYKEHNNARYHKEEAEKALKKVFNEFDRYFTSLSKKEKTNSQDLLNSIKMVEVLLEEGDIS
;
A
#
# COMPACT_ATOMS: atom_id res chain seq x y z
N MET A 1 15.13 15.62 6.66
CA MET A 1 13.74 15.57 6.19
C MET A 1 13.79 15.41 4.67
N ASN A 2 13.46 14.23 4.14
CA ASN A 2 13.43 14.03 2.69
C ASN A 2 12.08 14.51 2.15
N SER A 3 12.10 15.69 1.53
CA SER A 3 11.00 16.26 0.76
C SER A 3 10.62 15.29 -0.35
N LEU A 4 9.34 14.94 -0.45
CA LEU A 4 8.84 14.19 -1.60
C LEU A 4 8.98 15.05 -2.85
N PRO A 5 9.38 14.49 -4.01
CA PRO A 5 9.45 15.24 -5.26
C PRO A 5 8.08 15.83 -5.61
N SER A 6 8.05 16.96 -6.32
CA SER A 6 6.85 17.70 -6.75
C SER A 6 5.83 16.88 -7.56
N SER A 7 6.18 15.66 -7.95
CA SER A 7 5.33 14.67 -8.63
C SER A 7 4.52 13.78 -7.68
N PHE A 8 4.63 13.98 -6.35
CA PHE A 8 3.99 13.18 -5.31
C PHE A 8 2.55 13.63 -5.03
N GLY A 9 1.70 13.54 -6.05
CA GLY A 9 0.26 13.76 -5.91
C GLY A 9 -0.47 12.47 -5.55
N SER A 10 -1.41 12.52 -4.63
CA SER A 10 -2.46 11.50 -4.44
C SER A 10 -3.70 11.85 -5.26
N ASP A 11 -3.50 12.39 -6.47
CA ASP A 11 -4.59 12.71 -7.38
C ASP A 11 -5.15 11.38 -7.94
N PRO A 12 -6.41 11.01 -7.68
CA PRO A 12 -6.98 9.76 -8.18
C PRO A 12 -7.09 9.71 -9.72
N ASN A 13 -6.89 10.84 -10.42
CA ASN A 13 -6.90 10.91 -11.89
C ASN A 13 -5.53 10.65 -12.53
N MET A 14 -4.47 10.45 -11.74
CA MET A 14 -3.17 10.06 -12.29
C MET A 14 -3.16 8.59 -12.72
N ASP A 15 -2.04 8.17 -13.33
CA ASP A 15 -1.79 6.77 -13.63
C ASP A 15 -2.09 5.87 -12.40
N PRO A 16 -2.92 4.82 -12.54
CA PRO A 16 -3.35 3.98 -11.42
C PRO A 16 -2.20 3.35 -10.64
N ARG A 17 -1.12 2.95 -11.32
CA ARG A 17 0.06 2.35 -10.67
C ARG A 17 0.80 3.40 -9.85
N LYS A 18 0.99 4.59 -10.42
CA LYS A 18 1.60 5.74 -9.72
C LYS A 18 0.77 6.20 -8.52
N TYR A 19 -0.56 6.30 -8.68
CA TYR A 19 -1.46 6.65 -7.58
C TYR A 19 -1.35 5.64 -6.45
N PHE A 20 -1.45 4.35 -6.79
CA PHE A 20 -1.37 3.27 -5.82
C PHE A 20 -0.01 3.22 -5.10
N ARG A 21 1.10 3.39 -5.82
CA ARG A 21 2.44 3.49 -5.24
C ARG A 21 2.57 4.67 -4.27
N ASN A 22 2.02 5.83 -4.62
CA ASN A 22 2.06 7.01 -3.74
C ASN A 22 1.31 6.75 -2.42
N LEU A 23 0.16 6.05 -2.47
CA LEU A 23 -0.56 5.64 -1.26
C LEU A 23 0.28 4.70 -0.38
N LEU A 24 0.95 3.69 -0.96
CA LEU A 24 1.81 2.77 -0.20
C LEU A 24 2.97 3.51 0.48
N ILE A 25 3.59 4.48 -0.19
CA ILE A 25 4.67 5.28 0.38
C ILE A 25 4.16 6.17 1.52
N SER A 26 3.02 6.85 1.34
CA SER A 26 2.39 7.64 2.41
C SER A 26 2.06 6.77 3.61
N PHE A 27 1.53 5.58 3.38
CA PHE A 27 1.20 4.62 4.44
C PHE A 27 2.42 4.11 5.20
N LYS A 28 3.52 3.78 4.51
CA LYS A 28 4.80 3.45 5.16
C LYS A 28 5.31 4.58 6.04
N LYS A 29 5.12 5.84 5.63
CA LYS A 29 5.51 7.00 6.45
C LYS A 29 4.65 7.10 7.69
N GLU A 30 3.34 6.88 7.56
CA GLU A 30 2.43 6.91 8.70
C GLU A 30 2.81 5.83 9.72
N ILE A 31 3.00 4.59 9.28
CA ILE A 31 3.45 3.46 10.14
C ILE A 31 4.74 3.78 10.92
N ASN A 32 5.66 4.55 10.32
CA ASN A 32 6.93 4.89 10.95
C ASN A 32 6.86 6.13 11.86
N ASN A 33 5.93 7.06 11.60
CA ASN A 33 5.90 8.37 12.25
C ASN A 33 4.75 8.53 13.25
N SER A 34 3.73 7.67 13.19
CA SER A 34 2.46 7.89 13.86
C SER A 34 1.80 6.56 14.25
N ASN A 35 1.27 6.52 15.47
CA ASN A 35 0.40 5.44 15.93
C ASN A 35 -1.09 5.88 15.90
N ASN A 36 -1.44 6.87 15.07
CA ASN A 36 -2.82 7.30 14.92
C ASN A 36 -3.62 6.20 14.18
N LEU A 37 -4.42 5.47 14.95
CA LEU A 37 -5.24 4.38 14.45
C LEU A 37 -6.22 4.84 13.36
N ASP A 38 -6.88 5.98 13.55
CA ASP A 38 -7.87 6.48 12.60
C ASP A 38 -7.21 6.79 11.25
N THR A 39 -6.07 7.49 11.26
CA THR A 39 -5.31 7.78 10.03
C THR A 39 -4.83 6.51 9.33
N LEU A 40 -4.32 5.53 10.10
CA LEU A 40 -3.85 4.25 9.55
C LEU A 40 -5.00 3.47 8.91
N GLN A 41 -6.20 3.49 9.52
CA GLN A 41 -7.39 2.85 8.98
C GLN A 41 -7.88 3.54 7.70
N ASP A 42 -7.92 4.87 7.66
CA ASP A 42 -8.33 5.65 6.48
C ASP A 42 -7.37 5.44 5.31
N GLN A 43 -6.07 5.43 5.56
CA GLN A 43 -5.06 5.16 4.54
C GLN A 43 -5.15 3.73 4.03
N MET A 44 -5.39 2.75 4.90
CA MET A 44 -5.60 1.37 4.47
C MET A 44 -6.86 1.21 3.62
N GLN A 45 -7.95 1.89 3.96
CA GLN A 45 -9.16 1.91 3.15
C GLN A 45 -8.90 2.54 1.76
N SER A 46 -8.07 3.57 1.70
CA SER A 46 -7.64 4.20 0.44
C SER A 46 -6.81 3.24 -0.41
N ILE A 47 -5.88 2.50 0.20
CA ILE A 47 -5.10 1.44 -0.46
C ILE A 47 -6.02 0.34 -1.01
N LEU A 48 -7.00 -0.12 -0.23
CA LEU A 48 -7.98 -1.12 -0.66
C LEU A 48 -8.74 -0.67 -1.92
N ASN A 49 -9.22 0.57 -1.92
CA ASN A 49 -9.98 1.12 -3.03
C ASN A 49 -9.11 1.29 -4.28
N ALA A 50 -7.90 1.81 -4.12
CA ALA A 50 -6.94 1.96 -5.21
C ALA A 50 -6.49 0.60 -5.77
N ALA A 51 -6.33 -0.41 -4.93
CA ALA A 51 -6.01 -1.77 -5.37
C ALA A 51 -7.14 -2.41 -6.20
N LYS A 52 -8.40 -2.17 -5.83
CA LYS A 52 -9.56 -2.61 -6.61
C LYS A 52 -9.62 -1.89 -7.96
N ASP A 53 -9.38 -0.58 -7.97
CA ASP A 53 -9.36 0.22 -9.20
C ASP A 53 -8.21 -0.20 -10.13
N LEU A 54 -7.01 -0.43 -9.57
CA LEU A 54 -5.86 -0.96 -10.32
C LEU A 54 -6.18 -2.33 -10.93
N ASN A 55 -6.71 -3.26 -10.14
CA ASN A 55 -7.15 -4.57 -10.63
C ASN A 55 -8.17 -4.45 -11.75
N TYR A 56 -9.13 -3.52 -11.63
CA TYR A 56 -10.15 -3.29 -12.66
C TYR A 56 -9.56 -2.68 -13.93
N LYS A 57 -8.63 -1.73 -13.83
CA LYS A 57 -8.03 -1.07 -14.99
C LYS A 57 -7.01 -1.95 -15.70
N GLU A 58 -6.26 -2.75 -14.95
CA GLU A 58 -5.16 -3.59 -15.46
C GLU A 58 -5.58 -5.05 -15.73
N HIS A 59 -6.86 -5.41 -15.60
CA HIS A 59 -7.29 -6.83 -15.70
C HIS A 59 -6.95 -7.53 -17.03
N ASN A 60 -6.76 -6.78 -18.12
CA ASN A 60 -6.35 -7.30 -19.43
C ASN A 60 -4.86 -7.09 -19.74
N ASN A 61 -4.10 -6.47 -18.82
CA ASN A 61 -2.68 -6.25 -19.02
C ASN A 61 -1.92 -7.54 -18.71
N ALA A 62 -1.33 -8.17 -19.73
CA ALA A 62 -0.54 -9.40 -19.56
C ALA A 62 0.69 -9.23 -18.65
N ARG A 63 1.14 -8.00 -18.40
CA ARG A 63 2.23 -7.67 -17.47
C ARG A 63 1.75 -7.42 -16.05
N TYR A 64 0.45 -7.38 -15.83
CA TYR A 64 -0.14 -7.29 -14.51
C TYR A 64 -0.36 -8.70 -13.98
N HIS A 65 0.54 -9.14 -13.10
CA HIS A 65 0.47 -10.40 -12.38
C HIS A 65 -0.67 -10.36 -11.35
N LYS A 66 -1.92 -10.44 -11.83
CA LYS A 66 -3.13 -10.22 -11.03
C LYS A 66 -3.20 -11.14 -9.82
N GLU A 67 -2.93 -12.43 -9.99
CA GLU A 67 -3.00 -13.39 -8.88
C GLU A 67 -1.93 -13.11 -7.81
N GLU A 68 -0.71 -12.79 -8.23
CA GLU A 68 0.39 -12.41 -7.36
C GLU A 68 0.10 -11.09 -6.64
N ALA A 69 -0.48 -10.12 -7.35
CA ALA A 69 -0.90 -8.84 -6.77
C ALA A 69 -2.00 -9.05 -5.73
N GLU A 70 -3.04 -9.84 -6.02
CA GLU A 70 -4.10 -10.18 -5.06
C GLU A 70 -3.53 -10.91 -3.82
N LYS A 71 -2.61 -11.86 -4.00
CA LYS A 71 -1.92 -12.55 -2.90
C LYS A 71 -1.09 -11.58 -2.05
N ALA A 72 -0.33 -10.70 -2.67
CA ALA A 72 0.48 -9.70 -1.98
C ALA A 72 -0.39 -8.70 -1.20
N LEU A 73 -1.46 -8.20 -1.81
CA LEU A 73 -2.44 -7.32 -1.16
C LEU A 73 -3.12 -7.99 0.02
N LYS A 74 -3.56 -9.25 -0.13
CA LYS A 74 -4.13 -10.02 0.98
C LYS A 74 -3.16 -10.15 2.16
N LYS A 75 -1.88 -10.31 1.88
CA LYS A 75 -0.84 -10.33 2.92
C LYS A 75 -0.74 -8.97 3.62
N VAL A 76 -0.74 -7.86 2.88
CA VAL A 76 -0.74 -6.50 3.46
C VAL A 76 -1.95 -6.29 4.37
N PHE A 77 -3.15 -6.73 3.96
CA PHE A 77 -4.35 -6.63 4.82
C PHE A 77 -4.23 -7.45 6.10
N ASN A 78 -3.74 -8.69 6.01
CA ASN A 78 -3.59 -9.54 7.19
C ASN A 78 -2.56 -8.98 8.17
N GLU A 79 -1.41 -8.50 7.68
CA GLU A 79 -0.39 -7.93 8.57
C GLU A 79 -0.81 -6.57 9.13
N PHE A 80 -1.62 -5.81 8.40
CA PHE A 80 -2.22 -4.59 8.93
C PHE A 80 -3.22 -4.88 10.03
N ASP A 81 -4.13 -5.85 9.84
CA ASP A 81 -5.12 -6.22 10.86
C ASP A 81 -4.43 -6.66 12.15
N ARG A 82 -3.35 -7.46 12.04
CA ARG A 82 -2.49 -7.83 13.17
C ARG A 82 -1.85 -6.61 13.83
N TYR A 83 -1.18 -5.76 13.05
CA TYR A 83 -0.50 -4.58 13.55
C TYR A 83 -1.48 -3.61 14.25
N PHE A 84 -2.62 -3.34 13.61
CA PHE A 84 -3.69 -2.49 14.12
C PHE A 84 -4.30 -3.07 15.40
N THR A 85 -4.57 -4.37 15.44
CA THR A 85 -5.05 -5.06 16.64
C THR A 85 -4.06 -4.90 17.79
N SER A 86 -2.77 -5.15 17.57
CA SER A 86 -1.76 -4.99 18.62
C SER A 86 -1.63 -3.53 19.08
N LEU A 87 -1.72 -2.54 18.17
CA LEU A 87 -1.76 -1.12 18.55
C LEU A 87 -2.99 -0.80 19.41
N SER A 88 -4.18 -1.27 19.01
CA SER A 88 -5.44 -1.04 19.74
C SER A 88 -5.42 -1.63 21.15
N LYS A 89 -4.72 -2.77 21.32
CA LYS A 89 -4.52 -3.45 22.61
C LYS A 89 -3.34 -2.89 23.42
N LYS A 90 -2.60 -1.91 22.89
CA LYS A 90 -1.38 -1.34 23.47
C LYS A 90 -0.30 -2.41 23.74
N GLU A 91 -0.26 -3.44 22.92
CA GLU A 91 0.75 -4.49 22.97
C GLU A 91 2.05 -4.00 22.28
N LYS A 92 3.16 -4.70 22.52
CA LYS A 92 4.40 -4.44 21.78
C LYS A 92 4.15 -4.72 20.30
N THR A 93 4.14 -3.68 19.48
CA THR A 93 3.89 -3.81 18.05
C THR A 93 5.19 -4.01 17.27
N ASN A 94 5.11 -4.82 16.22
CA ASN A 94 6.19 -4.98 15.24
C ASN A 94 5.64 -4.58 13.87
N SER A 95 6.02 -3.39 13.38
CA SER A 95 5.61 -2.92 12.05
C SER A 95 6.39 -3.58 10.91
N GLN A 96 7.47 -4.32 11.20
CA GLN A 96 8.36 -4.85 10.17
C GLN A 96 7.66 -5.84 9.24
N ASP A 97 6.75 -6.67 9.75
CA ASP A 97 6.01 -7.63 8.93
C ASP A 97 5.04 -6.92 7.97
N LEU A 98 4.38 -5.86 8.45
CA LEU A 98 3.56 -4.99 7.61
C LEU A 98 4.41 -4.28 6.55
N LEU A 99 5.54 -3.68 6.92
CA LEU A 99 6.45 -3.02 5.98
C LEU A 99 7.00 -4.00 4.92
N ASN A 100 7.34 -5.23 5.32
CA ASN A 100 7.79 -6.27 4.40
C ASN A 100 6.69 -6.68 3.42
N SER A 101 5.44 -6.79 3.88
CA SER A 101 4.31 -7.10 3.01
C SER A 101 4.05 -5.99 1.98
N ILE A 102 4.17 -4.71 2.38
CA ILE A 102 4.05 -3.57 1.46
C ILE A 102 5.13 -3.63 0.39
N LYS A 103 6.37 -3.96 0.76
CA LYS A 103 7.48 -4.09 -0.19
C LYS A 103 7.22 -5.16 -1.26
N MET A 104 6.52 -6.25 -0.92
CA MET A 104 6.14 -7.27 -1.91
C MET A 104 5.21 -6.70 -2.99
N VAL A 105 4.27 -5.84 -2.59
CA VAL A 105 3.37 -5.16 -3.53
C VAL A 105 4.15 -4.17 -4.41
N GLU A 106 5.09 -3.42 -3.83
CA GLU A 106 5.91 -2.47 -4.59
C GLU A 106 6.75 -3.14 -5.69
N VAL A 107 7.35 -4.30 -5.41
CA VAL A 107 8.10 -5.08 -6.41
C VAL A 107 7.22 -5.46 -7.61
N LEU A 108 6.00 -5.93 -7.35
CA LEU A 108 5.06 -6.31 -8.41
C LEU A 108 4.60 -5.12 -9.27
N LEU A 109 4.50 -3.92 -8.67
CA LEU A 109 4.18 -2.71 -9.42
C LEU A 109 5.35 -2.28 -10.32
N GLU A 110 6.58 -2.35 -9.79
CA GLU A 110 7.80 -1.99 -10.53
C GLU A 110 8.08 -2.95 -11.69
N GLU A 111 7.88 -4.26 -11.51
CA GLU A 111 8.07 -5.26 -12.57
C GLU A 111 7.17 -5.02 -13.79
N GLY A 112 5.97 -4.45 -13.59
CA GLY A 112 5.09 -4.10 -14.71
C GLY A 112 5.34 -2.72 -15.31
N ASP A 113 6.19 -1.88 -14.71
CA ASP A 113 6.58 -0.55 -15.20
C ASP A 113 7.84 -0.57 -16.09
N ILE A 114 8.64 -1.66 -16.08
CA ILE A 114 9.83 -1.79 -16.92
C ILE A 114 9.40 -2.08 -18.37
N SER A 115 9.15 -1.02 -19.14
CA SER A 115 9.09 -1.03 -20.62
C SER A 115 9.54 0.29 -21.22
#